data_AF-A0A8B3NJV3-F1
#
_entry.id   AF-A0A8B3NJV3-F1
#
_cell.length_a   1.000
_cell.length_b   1.000
_cell.length_c   1.000
_cell.angle_alpha   90.00
_cell.angle_beta   90.00
_cell.angle_gamma   90.00
#
_symmetry.space_group_name_H-M   'P 1'
#
loop_
_entity.id
_entity.type
_entity.pdbx_description
1 polymer ?
#
loop_
_entity_poly.entity_id
_entity_poly.type
_entity_poly.pdbx_seq_one_letter_code
_entity_poly.pdbx_strand_id
1 'polypeptide(L)'
;WFKKHQTMIDEAWLPSPTERFAQSQLAARAIVAKGYEAIGLDHFAKPDDALAIAARAGVLHRNFQGYTEDRCPTLIGLGPSSIGRFRQGYVQNMASTAGYGRMVADGGLAAVRGVALSDDDRVRGWIIERLMCDFAFSAVDLVERFGKAGEQLLHRSRSIALHDPARALEFDGDSFVVRAESRPFVRTIAAKFDTYFKGGTARHSVAV
;
A
#
# COMPACT_ATOMS: atom_id res chain seq x y z
N TRP A 1 6.18 -17.25 10.64
CA TRP A 1 5.89 -18.47 9.86
C TRP A 1 4.39 -18.64 9.69
N PHE A 2 3.91 -18.77 8.46
CA PHE A 2 2.49 -18.91 8.09
C PHE A 2 1.98 -20.35 8.20
N LYS A 3 2.85 -21.35 8.01
CA LYS A 3 2.55 -22.78 8.23
C LYS A 3 3.54 -23.39 9.20
N LYS A 4 3.08 -24.33 10.04
CA LYS A 4 3.90 -24.99 11.08
C LYS A 4 5.18 -25.63 10.52
N HIS A 5 5.11 -26.24 9.33
CA HIS A 5 6.30 -26.85 8.71
C HIS A 5 7.38 -25.82 8.34
N GLN A 6 7.06 -24.54 8.19
CA GLN A 6 8.06 -23.53 7.85
C GLN A 6 9.00 -23.24 9.03
N THR A 7 8.65 -23.62 10.27
CA THR A 7 9.55 -23.54 11.42
C THR A 7 10.69 -24.57 11.36
N MET A 8 10.68 -25.48 10.38
CA MET A 8 11.77 -26.43 10.15
C MET A 8 12.90 -25.84 9.30
N ILE A 9 12.69 -24.64 8.73
CA ILE A 9 13.75 -23.94 8.00
C ILE A 9 14.69 -23.32 9.03
N ASP A 10 15.96 -23.69 8.96
CA ASP A 10 17.01 -23.03 9.74
C ASP A 10 17.08 -21.55 9.33
N GLU A 11 16.85 -20.65 10.29
CA GLU A 11 16.88 -19.21 10.03
C GLU A 11 18.27 -18.74 9.59
N ALA A 12 19.35 -19.46 9.94
CA ALA A 12 20.69 -19.18 9.47
C ALA A 12 20.89 -19.44 7.96
N TRP A 13 20.00 -20.21 7.33
CA TRP A 13 20.02 -20.44 5.88
C TRP A 13 19.24 -19.38 5.10
N LEU A 14 18.46 -18.54 5.79
CA LEU A 14 17.69 -17.48 5.16
C LEU A 14 18.60 -16.27 4.90
N PRO A 15 18.45 -15.59 3.75
CA PRO A 15 19.18 -14.37 3.47
C PRO A 15 18.84 -13.28 4.51
N SER A 16 19.87 -12.56 4.96
CA SER A 16 19.74 -11.36 5.78
C SER A 16 18.91 -10.27 5.07
N PRO A 17 18.40 -9.25 5.78
CA PRO A 17 17.70 -8.14 5.14
C PRO A 17 18.49 -7.50 3.99
N THR A 18 19.78 -7.27 4.19
CA THR A 18 20.67 -6.70 3.16
C THR A 18 20.80 -7.60 1.93
N GLU A 19 20.93 -8.92 2.14
CA GLU A 19 21.02 -9.87 1.03
C GLU A 19 19.69 -9.97 0.27
N ARG A 20 18.55 -9.98 0.97
CA ARG A 20 17.22 -9.94 0.34
C ARG A 20 17.04 -8.67 -0.48
N PHE A 21 17.52 -7.53 0.03
CA PHE A 21 17.49 -6.27 -0.71
C PHE A 21 18.32 -6.36 -1.99
N ALA A 22 19.56 -6.84 -1.88
CA ALA A 22 20.46 -7.02 -3.02
C ALA A 22 19.86 -7.96 -4.08
N GLN A 23 19.24 -9.07 -3.66
CA GLN A 23 18.53 -10.00 -4.54
C GLN A 23 17.34 -9.35 -5.23
N SER A 24 16.51 -8.61 -4.50
CA SER A 24 15.37 -7.85 -5.06
C SER A 24 15.84 -6.86 -6.13
N GLN A 25 16.90 -6.10 -5.84
CA GLN A 25 17.45 -5.13 -6.79
C GLN A 25 18.07 -5.79 -8.02
N LEU A 26 18.70 -6.96 -7.86
CA LEU A 26 19.21 -7.74 -8.98
C LEU A 26 18.07 -8.22 -9.89
N ALA A 27 17.00 -8.76 -9.30
CA ALA A 27 15.82 -9.20 -10.04
C ALA A 27 15.14 -8.04 -10.77
N ALA A 28 14.96 -6.90 -10.11
CA ALA A 28 14.40 -5.69 -10.71
C ALA A 28 15.20 -5.23 -11.94
N ARG A 29 16.54 -5.15 -11.83
CA ARG A 29 17.41 -4.80 -12.96
C ARG A 29 17.29 -5.79 -14.11
N ALA A 30 17.22 -7.09 -13.82
CA ALA A 30 17.07 -8.12 -14.84
C ALA A 30 15.74 -7.99 -15.61
N ILE A 31 14.64 -7.67 -14.90
CA ILE A 31 13.32 -7.46 -15.50
C ILE A 31 13.31 -6.19 -16.36
N VAL A 32 13.86 -5.08 -15.84
CA VAL A 32 13.98 -3.82 -16.59
C VAL A 32 14.83 -3.99 -17.85
N ALA A 33 15.93 -4.75 -17.78
CA ALA A 33 16.77 -5.06 -18.95
C ALA A 33 16.04 -5.85 -20.04
N LYS A 34 14.86 -6.44 -19.74
CA LYS A 34 13.96 -7.09 -20.71
C LYS A 34 12.87 -6.15 -21.23
N GLY A 35 13.00 -4.84 -20.99
CA GLY A 35 12.10 -3.80 -21.50
C GLY A 35 10.79 -3.73 -20.73
N TYR A 36 10.82 -3.97 -19.42
CA TYR A 36 9.71 -3.71 -18.52
C TYR A 36 9.97 -2.42 -17.73
N GLU A 37 8.91 -1.73 -17.35
CA GLU A 37 8.94 -0.59 -16.44
C GLU A 37 8.58 -1.05 -15.04
N ALA A 38 9.28 -0.52 -14.04
CA ALA A 38 8.89 -0.69 -12.65
C ALA A 38 7.69 0.22 -12.35
N ILE A 39 6.55 -0.38 -11.99
CA ILE A 39 5.33 0.32 -11.62
C ILE A 39 5.40 0.76 -10.16
N GLY A 40 5.95 -0.12 -9.32
CA GLY A 40 6.08 0.11 -7.89
C GLY A 40 6.83 -1.04 -7.23
N LEU A 41 6.63 -1.18 -5.91
CA LEU A 41 7.32 -2.10 -4.99
C LEU A 41 7.90 -3.38 -5.60
N ASP A 42 7.03 -4.17 -6.24
CA ASP A 42 7.28 -5.52 -6.74
C ASP A 42 6.58 -5.80 -8.08
N HIS A 43 6.10 -4.75 -8.75
CA HIS A 43 5.29 -4.87 -9.96
C HIS A 43 6.01 -4.25 -11.17
N PHE A 44 6.03 -5.01 -12.25
CA PHE A 44 6.68 -4.64 -13.50
C PHE A 44 5.72 -4.90 -14.66
N ALA A 45 5.63 -3.95 -15.59
CA ALA A 45 4.74 -4.06 -16.74
C ALA A 45 5.43 -3.60 -18.02
N LYS A 46 4.92 -4.01 -19.19
CA LYS A 46 5.44 -3.49 -20.45
C LYS A 46 5.03 -2.01 -20.62
N PRO A 47 5.78 -1.20 -21.39
CA PRO A 47 5.47 0.22 -21.56
C PRO A 47 4.05 0.52 -22.07
N ASP A 48 3.50 -0.38 -22.88
CA ASP A 48 2.16 -0.33 -23.47
C ASP A 48 1.07 -1.00 -22.61
N ASP A 49 1.44 -1.56 -21.45
CA ASP A 49 0.48 -2.09 -20.48
C ASP A 49 -0.32 -0.97 -19.82
N ALA A 50 -1.59 -1.24 -19.53
CA ALA A 50 -2.50 -0.28 -18.90
C ALA A 50 -1.95 0.26 -17.56
N LEU A 51 -1.27 -0.56 -16.76
CA LEU A 51 -0.68 -0.13 -15.49
C LEU A 51 0.49 0.82 -15.69
N ALA A 52 1.35 0.57 -16.69
CA ALA A 52 2.47 1.46 -17.02
C ALA A 52 1.97 2.82 -17.52
N ILE A 53 0.94 2.80 -18.37
CA ILE A 53 0.27 4.01 -18.86
C ILE A 53 -0.35 4.78 -17.68
N ALA A 54 -1.09 4.10 -16.79
CA ALA A 54 -1.72 4.72 -15.63
C ALA A 54 -0.70 5.31 -14.64
N ALA A 55 0.42 4.62 -14.41
CA ALA A 55 1.51 5.10 -13.57
C ALA A 55 2.13 6.39 -14.13
N ARG A 56 2.47 6.43 -15.43
CA ARG A 56 2.99 7.64 -16.07
C ARG A 56 2.00 8.80 -16.08
N ALA A 57 0.70 8.50 -16.14
CA ALA A 57 -0.36 9.50 -16.10
C ALA A 57 -0.74 9.95 -14.67
N GLY A 58 -0.17 9.37 -13.61
CA GLY A 58 -0.48 9.72 -12.22
C GLY A 58 -1.89 9.30 -11.78
N VAL A 59 -2.44 8.27 -12.43
CA VAL A 59 -3.81 7.79 -12.20
C VAL A 59 -3.86 6.32 -11.82
N LEU A 60 -2.72 5.79 -11.39
CA LEU A 60 -2.62 4.46 -10.82
C LEU A 60 -3.32 4.43 -9.46
N HIS A 61 -3.95 3.30 -9.18
CA HIS A 61 -4.60 3.00 -7.92
C HIS A 61 -4.06 1.70 -7.33
N ARG A 62 -4.32 1.51 -6.04
CA ARG A 62 -3.96 0.26 -5.37
C ARG A 62 -5.09 -0.23 -4.48
N ASN A 63 -5.50 -1.47 -4.69
CA ASN A 63 -6.49 -2.15 -3.87
C ASN A 63 -5.90 -3.41 -3.20
N PHE A 64 -6.74 -4.28 -2.67
CA PHE A 64 -6.31 -5.51 -1.99
C PHE A 64 -5.63 -6.52 -2.92
N GLN A 65 -5.90 -6.49 -4.23
CA GLN A 65 -5.32 -7.38 -5.23
C GLN A 65 -3.99 -6.86 -5.80
N GLY A 66 -3.73 -5.56 -5.71
CA GLY A 66 -2.50 -4.96 -6.21
C GLY A 66 -2.73 -3.61 -6.85
N TYR A 67 -1.85 -3.26 -7.79
CA TYR A 67 -1.98 -2.07 -8.62
C TYR A 67 -3.10 -2.27 -9.66
N THR A 68 -3.84 -1.20 -9.93
CA THR A 68 -4.94 -1.20 -10.90
C THR A 68 -5.16 0.21 -11.46
N GLU A 69 -5.70 0.26 -12.66
CA GLU A 69 -6.24 1.44 -13.33
C GLU A 69 -7.72 1.70 -12.99
N ASP A 70 -8.37 0.76 -12.32
CA ASP A 70 -9.77 0.89 -11.88
C ASP A 70 -9.88 1.97 -10.79
N ARG A 71 -10.79 2.92 -11.02
CA ARG A 71 -11.07 4.04 -10.12
C ARG A 71 -12.36 3.86 -9.33
N CYS A 72 -13.01 2.70 -9.44
CA CYS A 72 -14.25 2.44 -8.74
C CYS A 72 -14.01 2.52 -7.22
N PRO A 73 -14.70 3.43 -6.51
CA PRO A 73 -14.52 3.58 -5.06
C PRO A 73 -15.14 2.42 -4.26
N THR A 74 -15.90 1.56 -4.94
CA THR A 74 -16.60 0.42 -4.35
C THR A 74 -16.12 -0.89 -4.96
N LEU A 75 -15.61 -1.77 -4.11
CA LEU A 75 -15.22 -3.14 -4.45
C LEU A 75 -16.08 -4.09 -3.63
N ILE A 76 -16.86 -4.93 -4.29
CA ILE A 76 -17.66 -5.97 -3.61
C ILE A 76 -16.85 -7.27 -3.63
N GLY A 77 -16.35 -7.66 -2.46
CA GLY A 77 -15.68 -8.95 -2.29
C GLY A 77 -16.69 -10.09 -2.23
N LEU A 78 -16.57 -11.06 -3.15
CA LEU A 78 -17.34 -12.30 -3.14
C LEU A 78 -16.42 -13.49 -2.81
N GLY A 79 -16.99 -14.46 -2.11
CA GLY A 79 -16.28 -15.66 -1.68
C GLY A 79 -15.71 -15.60 -0.25
N PRO A 80 -15.18 -16.73 0.25
CA PRO A 80 -14.58 -16.80 1.56
C PRO A 80 -13.36 -15.89 1.68
N SER A 81 -13.23 -15.22 2.84
CA SER A 81 -12.14 -14.30 3.20
C SER A 81 -12.01 -13.02 2.38
N SER A 82 -12.81 -12.84 1.33
CA SER A 82 -12.76 -11.66 0.46
C SER A 82 -13.01 -10.38 1.24
N ILE A 83 -12.31 -9.31 0.85
CA ILE A 83 -12.45 -7.98 1.45
C ILE A 83 -13.14 -7.06 0.45
N GLY A 84 -14.22 -6.43 0.90
CA GLY A 84 -14.88 -5.36 0.18
C GLY A 84 -14.41 -3.99 0.65
N ARG A 85 -14.48 -3.02 -0.26
CA ARG A 85 -14.21 -1.60 -0.01
C ARG A 85 -15.46 -0.81 -0.36
N PHE A 86 -15.91 0.04 0.55
CA PHE A 86 -16.97 1.02 0.36
C PHE A 86 -16.49 2.40 0.82
N ARG A 87 -17.23 3.45 0.47
CA ARG A 87 -16.93 4.83 0.92
C ARG A 87 -16.84 4.95 2.45
N GLN A 88 -17.64 4.15 3.16
CA GLN A 88 -17.70 4.12 4.62
C GLN A 88 -16.54 3.33 5.24
N GLY A 89 -15.96 2.36 4.53
CA GLY A 89 -14.86 1.59 5.05
C GLY A 89 -14.68 0.22 4.41
N TYR A 90 -14.16 -0.74 5.18
CA TYR A 90 -13.88 -2.09 4.69
C TYR A 90 -14.78 -3.11 5.39
N VAL A 91 -15.10 -4.18 4.68
CA VAL A 91 -15.76 -5.36 5.23
C VAL A 91 -15.02 -6.62 4.80
N GLN A 92 -15.04 -7.65 5.62
CA GLN A 92 -14.47 -8.95 5.29
C GLN A 92 -15.52 -10.04 5.43
N ASN A 93 -15.60 -10.88 4.40
CA ASN A 93 -16.44 -12.08 4.42
C ASN A 93 -15.86 -13.17 5.33
N MET A 94 -16.72 -14.10 5.75
CA MET A 94 -16.32 -15.27 6.52
C MET A 94 -15.12 -15.97 5.88
N ALA A 95 -14.03 -16.10 6.63
CA ALA A 95 -12.78 -16.65 6.10
C ALA A 95 -12.85 -18.16 5.87
N SER A 96 -13.60 -18.89 6.71
CA SER A 96 -13.82 -20.32 6.54
C SER A 96 -14.74 -20.58 5.35
N THR A 97 -14.29 -21.38 4.39
CA THR A 97 -15.11 -21.77 3.23
C THR A 97 -16.43 -22.42 3.65
N ALA A 98 -16.40 -23.32 4.65
CA ALA A 98 -17.60 -23.97 5.15
C ALA A 98 -18.53 -22.98 5.88
N GLY A 99 -17.96 -22.03 6.63
CA GLY A 99 -18.74 -20.99 7.29
C GLY A 99 -19.41 -20.04 6.29
N TYR A 100 -18.65 -19.60 5.29
CA TYR A 100 -19.14 -18.75 4.20
C TYR A 100 -20.30 -19.44 3.45
N GLY A 101 -20.12 -20.71 3.08
CA GLY A 101 -21.14 -21.49 2.37
C GLY A 101 -22.46 -21.59 3.14
N ARG A 102 -22.42 -21.83 4.46
CA ARG A 102 -23.63 -21.84 5.29
C ARG A 102 -24.33 -20.49 5.33
N MET A 103 -23.59 -19.41 5.60
CA MET A 103 -24.16 -18.06 5.70
C MET A 103 -24.85 -17.62 4.40
N VAL A 104 -24.27 -17.97 3.24
CA VAL A 104 -24.85 -17.66 1.93
C VAL A 104 -26.08 -18.53 1.67
N ALA A 105 -26.04 -19.83 1.99
CA ALA A 105 -27.17 -20.75 1.82
C ALA A 105 -28.40 -20.34 2.66
N ASP A 106 -28.17 -19.76 3.84
CA ASP A 106 -29.22 -19.23 4.72
C ASP A 106 -29.81 -17.88 4.21
N GLY A 107 -29.36 -17.37 3.05
CA GLY A 107 -29.83 -16.12 2.45
C GLY A 107 -29.29 -14.85 3.14
N GLY A 108 -28.31 -14.99 4.04
CA GLY A 108 -27.74 -13.89 4.82
C GLY A 108 -26.54 -13.21 4.16
N LEU A 109 -26.08 -12.12 4.77
CA LEU A 109 -24.81 -11.49 4.43
C LEU A 109 -23.65 -12.33 4.99
N ALA A 110 -22.67 -12.64 4.15
CA ALA A 110 -21.47 -13.37 4.57
C ALA A 110 -20.39 -12.49 5.20
N ALA A 111 -20.64 -11.19 5.37
CA ALA A 111 -19.74 -10.25 6.01
C ALA A 111 -19.71 -10.47 7.52
N VAL A 112 -18.53 -10.66 8.10
CA VAL A 112 -18.35 -11.01 9.52
C VAL A 112 -17.57 -9.98 10.32
N ARG A 113 -16.82 -9.10 9.65
CA ARG A 113 -16.02 -8.03 10.26
C ARG A 113 -16.00 -6.82 9.34
N GLY A 114 -15.81 -5.64 9.92
CA GLY A 114 -15.59 -4.43 9.16
C GLY A 114 -14.93 -3.34 9.99
N VAL A 115 -14.42 -2.32 9.31
CA VAL A 115 -13.89 -1.10 9.91
C VAL A 115 -14.47 0.10 9.17
N ALA A 116 -15.10 1.00 9.92
CA ALA A 116 -15.54 2.28 9.40
C ALA A 116 -14.36 3.25 9.39
N LEU A 117 -14.19 3.99 8.30
CA LEU A 117 -13.16 5.02 8.20
C LEU A 117 -13.67 6.34 8.74
N SER A 118 -12.87 6.93 9.62
CA SER A 118 -12.96 8.34 9.98
C SER A 118 -12.48 9.22 8.83
N ASP A 119 -12.69 10.53 8.95
CA ASP A 119 -12.17 11.49 7.97
C ASP A 119 -10.64 11.52 7.98
N ASP A 120 -10.00 11.42 9.15
CA ASP A 120 -8.54 11.30 9.29
C ASP A 120 -8.01 10.06 8.56
N ASP A 121 -8.70 8.91 8.66
CA ASP A 121 -8.33 7.68 7.95
C ASP A 121 -8.41 7.85 6.43
N ARG A 122 -9.40 8.60 5.93
CA ARG A 122 -9.55 8.87 4.49
C ARG A 122 -8.41 9.71 3.96
N VAL A 123 -8.03 10.77 4.68
CA VAL A 123 -6.91 11.65 4.28
C VAL A 123 -5.59 10.86 4.30
N ARG A 124 -5.34 10.11 5.37
CA ARG A 124 -4.12 9.27 5.50
C ARG A 124 -4.08 8.19 4.45
N GLY A 125 -5.19 7.51 4.22
CA GLY A 125 -5.31 6.47 3.21
C GLY A 125 -4.98 7.01 1.82
N TRP A 126 -5.45 8.21 1.49
CA TRP A 126 -5.10 8.87 0.23
C TRP A 126 -3.61 9.19 0.13
N ILE A 127 -3.00 9.79 1.16
CA ILE A 127 -1.55 10.09 1.18
C ILE A 127 -0.74 8.80 0.98
N ILE A 128 -1.08 7.75 1.75
CA ILE A 128 -0.41 6.45 1.68
C ILE A 128 -0.57 5.87 0.27
N GLU A 129 -1.77 5.86 -0.31
CA GLU A 129 -1.97 5.34 -1.66
C GLU A 129 -1.16 6.11 -2.70
N ARG A 130 -1.17 7.45 -2.65
CA ARG A 130 -0.38 8.30 -3.56
C ARG A 130 1.12 8.05 -3.43
N LEU A 131 1.65 7.94 -2.22
CA LEU A 131 3.05 7.57 -2.00
C LEU A 131 3.37 6.20 -2.60
N MET A 132 2.47 5.22 -2.43
CA MET A 132 2.68 3.84 -2.87
C MET A 132 2.52 3.64 -4.38
N CYS A 133 1.81 4.53 -5.07
CA CYS A 133 1.57 4.47 -6.52
C CYS A 133 2.48 5.43 -7.29
N ASP A 134 2.54 6.69 -6.85
CA ASP A 134 3.12 7.80 -7.61
C ASP A 134 4.47 8.25 -7.02
N PHE A 135 4.86 7.70 -5.86
CA PHE A 135 6.02 8.16 -5.07
C PHE A 135 5.95 9.65 -4.70
N ALA A 136 4.77 10.26 -4.80
CA ALA A 136 4.55 11.67 -4.50
C ALA A 136 3.09 11.94 -4.17
N PHE A 137 2.81 13.09 -3.54
CA PHE A 137 1.45 13.62 -3.43
C PHE A 137 1.45 15.16 -3.44
N SER A 138 0.44 15.74 -4.09
CA SER A 138 0.26 17.20 -4.20
C SER A 138 -0.25 17.79 -2.88
N ALA A 139 0.37 18.89 -2.44
CA ALA A 139 -0.06 19.63 -1.26
C ALA A 139 -1.39 20.36 -1.50
N VAL A 140 -1.61 20.84 -2.72
CA VAL A 140 -2.85 21.51 -3.12
C VAL A 140 -4.00 20.51 -3.14
N ASP A 141 -3.84 19.37 -3.82
CA ASP A 141 -4.85 18.31 -3.88
C ASP A 141 -5.25 17.82 -2.49
N LEU A 142 -4.27 17.69 -1.58
CA LEU A 142 -4.52 17.28 -0.20
C LEU A 142 -5.49 18.23 0.50
N VAL A 143 -5.28 19.53 0.36
CA VAL A 143 -6.13 20.55 0.99
C VAL A 143 -7.48 20.66 0.27
N GLU A 144 -7.49 20.70 -1.06
CA GLU A 144 -8.73 20.82 -1.84
C GLU A 144 -9.68 19.64 -1.62
N ARG A 145 -9.15 18.41 -1.51
CA ARG A 145 -9.97 17.20 -1.34
C ARG A 145 -10.51 17.03 0.08
N PHE A 146 -9.75 17.45 1.09
CA PHE A 146 -10.03 17.09 2.49
C PHE A 146 -10.20 18.30 3.42
N GLY A 147 -10.12 19.53 2.91
CA GLY A 147 -10.30 20.77 3.65
C GLY A 147 -9.40 20.83 4.89
N LYS A 148 -10.00 21.15 6.05
CA LYS A 148 -9.29 21.27 7.34
C LYS A 148 -8.48 20.03 7.71
N ALA A 149 -8.95 18.82 7.38
CA ALA A 149 -8.20 17.61 7.65
C ALA A 149 -6.95 17.51 6.74
N GLY A 150 -7.07 17.94 5.48
CA GLY A 150 -5.96 18.09 4.56
C GLY A 150 -4.91 19.09 5.05
N GLU A 151 -5.32 20.26 5.54
CA GLU A 151 -4.43 21.27 6.11
C GLU A 151 -3.62 20.74 7.29
N GLN A 152 -4.26 20.01 8.21
CA GLN A 152 -3.58 19.40 9.36
C GLN A 152 -2.52 18.38 8.91
N LEU A 153 -2.86 17.55 7.93
CA LEU A 153 -1.92 16.57 7.38
C LEU A 153 -0.82 17.23 6.55
N LEU A 154 -1.08 18.37 5.91
CA LEU A 154 -0.06 19.17 5.21
C LEU A 154 1.01 19.65 6.20
N HIS A 155 0.61 20.22 7.33
CA HIS A 155 1.55 20.63 8.38
C HIS A 155 2.39 19.46 8.91
N ARG A 156 1.75 18.30 9.12
CA ARG A 156 2.46 17.07 9.53
C ARG A 156 3.42 16.60 8.44
N SER A 157 3.03 16.65 7.17
CA SER A 157 3.87 16.26 6.03
C SER A 157 5.12 17.11 5.94
N ARG A 158 4.99 18.44 6.11
CA ARG A 158 6.13 19.37 6.19
C ARG A 158 7.07 19.02 7.34
N SER A 159 6.52 18.72 8.52
CA SER A 159 7.31 18.31 9.67
C SER A 159 8.07 17.00 9.41
N ILE A 160 7.41 16.00 8.80
CA ILE A 160 8.06 14.74 8.41
C ILE A 160 9.21 14.99 7.43
N ALA A 161 8.98 15.78 6.37
CA ALA A 161 10.01 16.07 5.37
C ALA A 161 11.21 16.83 5.96
N LEU A 162 10.95 17.79 6.87
CA LEU A 162 12.01 18.60 7.47
C LEU A 162 12.88 17.83 8.48
N HIS A 163 12.28 16.94 9.27
CA HIS A 163 12.96 16.26 10.38
C HIS A 163 13.40 14.83 10.06
N ASP A 164 13.18 14.35 8.83
CA ASP A 164 13.65 13.04 8.42
C ASP A 164 15.17 13.06 8.17
N PRO A 165 16.00 12.40 9.00
CA PRO A 165 17.46 12.42 8.82
C PRO A 165 17.88 11.77 7.50
N ALA A 166 17.09 10.82 6.99
CA ALA A 166 17.33 10.19 5.70
C ALA A 166 16.92 11.08 4.51
N ARG A 167 16.21 12.19 4.76
CA ARG A 167 15.58 13.05 3.75
C ARG A 167 14.82 12.24 2.69
N ALA A 168 14.11 11.18 3.10
CA ALA A 168 13.51 10.24 2.16
C ALA A 168 12.31 10.86 1.43
N LEU A 169 11.65 11.83 2.07
CA LEU A 169 10.54 12.62 1.55
C LEU A 169 10.95 14.10 1.52
N GLU A 170 10.87 14.73 0.36
CA GLU A 170 11.18 16.15 0.17
C GLU A 170 9.93 16.93 -0.21
N PHE A 171 9.87 18.21 0.14
CA PHE A 171 8.83 19.13 -0.31
C PHE A 171 9.46 20.08 -1.34
N ASP A 172 8.98 20.04 -2.58
CA ASP A 172 9.54 20.84 -3.70
C ASP A 172 8.86 22.21 -3.88
N GLY A 173 7.84 22.51 -3.07
CA GLY A 173 7.04 23.73 -3.13
C GLY A 173 5.57 23.44 -3.41
N ASP A 174 5.29 22.43 -4.23
CA ASP A 174 3.92 22.06 -4.64
C ASP A 174 3.56 20.64 -4.17
N SER A 175 4.54 19.74 -4.12
CA SER A 175 4.35 18.32 -3.83
C SER A 175 5.36 17.80 -2.82
N PHE A 176 4.96 16.71 -2.15
CA PHE A 176 5.88 15.87 -1.39
C PHE A 176 6.32 14.72 -2.27
N VAL A 177 7.63 14.54 -2.44
CA VAL A 177 8.22 13.57 -3.38
C VAL A 177 9.20 12.66 -2.65
N VAL A 178 9.05 11.35 -2.86
CA VAL A 178 10.00 10.35 -2.40
C VAL A 178 11.20 10.33 -3.33
N ARG A 179 12.39 10.59 -2.77
CA ARG A 179 13.65 10.58 -3.53
C ARG A 179 13.88 9.22 -4.18
N ALA A 180 14.50 9.21 -5.36
CA ALA A 180 14.64 8.00 -6.18
C ALA A 180 15.31 6.85 -5.42
N GLU A 181 16.37 7.15 -4.65
CA GLU A 181 17.08 6.18 -3.80
C GLU A 181 16.25 5.65 -2.63
N SER A 182 15.20 6.37 -2.22
CA SER A 182 14.31 6.01 -1.11
C SER A 182 13.04 5.28 -1.55
N ARG A 183 12.75 5.24 -2.86
CA ARG A 183 11.56 4.54 -3.41
C ARG A 183 11.45 3.07 -3.00
N PRO A 184 12.53 2.27 -2.91
CA PRO A 184 12.43 0.90 -2.40
C PRO A 184 11.88 0.82 -0.96
N PHE A 185 12.08 1.87 -0.16
CA PHE A 185 11.65 1.98 1.23
C PHE A 185 10.33 2.76 1.40
N VAL A 186 9.56 2.95 0.31
CA VAL A 186 8.33 3.75 0.35
C VAL A 186 7.32 3.26 1.39
N ARG A 187 7.28 1.96 1.71
CA ARG A 187 6.44 1.41 2.79
C ARG A 187 6.79 2.03 4.15
N THR A 188 8.08 2.21 4.44
CA THR A 188 8.57 2.85 5.68
C THR A 188 8.21 4.33 5.73
N ILE A 189 8.23 5.00 4.57
CA ILE A 189 7.83 6.41 4.46
C ILE A 189 6.32 6.55 4.68
N ALA A 190 5.52 5.72 4.00
CA ALA A 190 4.07 5.69 4.12
C ALA A 190 3.62 5.37 5.56
N ALA A 191 4.33 4.48 6.27
CA ALA A 191 4.04 4.16 7.66
C ALA A 191 4.13 5.37 8.61
N LYS A 192 4.88 6.44 8.26
CA LYS A 192 4.91 7.68 9.05
C LYS A 192 3.56 8.41 9.07
N PHE A 193 2.66 8.07 8.15
CA PHE A 193 1.29 8.60 8.06
C PHE A 193 0.25 7.69 8.70
N ASP A 194 0.59 6.45 9.04
CA ASP A 194 -0.30 5.47 9.66
C ASP A 194 -0.36 5.70 11.20
N THR A 195 -1.56 5.96 11.72
CA THR A 195 -1.81 6.16 13.16
C THR A 195 -1.98 4.85 13.92
N TYR A 196 -2.29 3.76 13.23
CA TYR A 196 -2.43 2.42 13.80
C TYR A 196 -1.11 1.67 13.83
N PHE A 197 -0.09 2.18 13.13
CA PHE A 197 1.29 1.72 13.21
C PHE A 197 1.92 2.12 14.55
N LYS A 198 1.44 1.52 15.65
CA LYS A 198 2.19 1.49 16.91
C LYS A 198 3.36 0.54 16.67
N GLY A 199 4.58 0.95 16.99
CA GLY A 199 5.81 0.16 16.81
C GLY A 199 5.83 -1.14 17.63
N GLY A 200 4.96 -2.08 17.29
CA GLY A 200 4.60 -3.24 18.10
C GLY A 200 4.59 -4.50 17.26
N THR A 201 5.49 -5.42 17.62
CA THR A 201 5.29 -6.86 17.89
C THR A 201 4.42 -7.75 16.98
N ALA A 202 3.82 -7.23 15.92
CA ALA A 202 3.12 -8.02 14.93
C ALA A 202 4.17 -8.80 14.12
N ARG A 203 4.09 -10.14 14.16
CA ARG A 203 4.89 -11.08 13.36
C ARG A 203 4.52 -11.01 11.86
N HIS A 204 4.48 -9.81 11.29
CA HIS A 204 4.44 -9.64 9.85
C HIS A 204 5.86 -9.72 9.31
N SER A 205 6.00 -10.20 8.08
CA SER A 205 7.26 -10.25 7.35
C SER A 205 7.96 -8.90 7.51
N VAL A 206 9.11 -8.87 8.19
CA VAL A 206 9.89 -7.66 8.36
C VAL A 206 10.19 -7.15 6.96
N ALA A 207 9.68 -5.96 6.63
CA ALA A 207 9.96 -5.33 5.36
C ALA A 207 11.47 -5.22 5.21
N VAL A 208 11.96 -5.60 4.02
CA VAL A 208 13.32 -5.30 3.59
C VAL A 208 13.39 -3.83 3.20
#